data_AF-V6M541-F1
#
_entry.id   AF-V6M541-F1
#
_cell.length_a   1.000
_cell.length_b   1.000
_cell.length_c   1.000
_cell.angle_alpha   90.00
_cell.angle_beta   90.00
_cell.angle_gamma   90.00
#
_symmetry.space_group_name_H-M   'P 1'
#
loop_
_entity.id
_entity.type
_entity.pdbx_description
1 polymer ?
#
loop_
_entity_poly.entity_id
_entity_poly.type
_entity_poly.pdbx_seq_one_letter_code
_entity_poly.pdbx_strand_id
1 'polypeptide(L)'
;MGEFTTGILYPRKYEPKVRNALSRTEQPYFHRNVNNEWNAFFLEDEWLETSKTLSFLLQLSMQPLPLLWFHDAEDSGWGFRLFDAGCEVSSGTISYSLDEEMAEEEFARLYPQVDLQEEILTCDDVRKKYEEILDRVVRSELYRREVGKGITRIKPQSFNRIVGPKQVQQLRSLFDLHLLTDVDDETGASLLYDSVDLFKEILGIEEMVWVNYSYLASGGRE
;
A
#
# COMPACT_ATOMS: atom_id res chain seq x y z
N MET A 1 18.36 4.93 -1.32
CA MET A 1 16.99 5.46 -1.43
C MET A 1 16.12 4.23 -1.54
N GLY A 2 15.15 4.07 -0.63
CA GLY A 2 14.28 2.90 -0.63
C GLY A 2 13.41 2.89 -1.88
N GLU A 3 13.04 1.69 -2.34
CA GLU A 3 12.20 1.53 -3.51
C GLU A 3 10.80 2.12 -3.23
N PHE A 4 10.40 3.13 -4.00
CA PHE A 4 9.10 3.78 -3.83
C PHE A 4 8.32 3.86 -5.14
N THR A 5 7.15 3.23 -5.15
CA THR A 5 6.19 3.27 -6.26
C THR A 5 4.93 3.99 -5.82
N THR A 6 4.44 4.94 -6.61
CA THR A 6 3.12 5.54 -6.40
C THR A 6 2.53 6.00 -7.73
N GLY A 7 1.23 5.85 -7.89
CA GLY A 7 0.55 6.33 -9.09
C GLY A 7 -0.94 6.08 -9.08
N ILE A 8 -1.62 6.72 -10.03
CA ILE A 8 -3.05 6.52 -10.26
C ILE A 8 -3.25 5.66 -11.50
N LEU A 9 -3.71 4.43 -11.25
CA LEU A 9 -3.98 3.41 -12.24
C LEU A 9 -5.43 3.45 -12.71
N TYR A 10 -5.63 3.15 -13.99
CA TYR A 10 -6.97 2.96 -14.55
C TYR A 10 -6.96 2.03 -15.78
N PRO A 11 -8.06 1.31 -16.08
CA PRO A 11 -8.13 0.44 -17.24
C PRO A 11 -7.99 1.20 -18.57
N ARG A 12 -7.16 0.68 -19.49
CA ARG A 12 -6.80 1.32 -20.77
C ARG A 12 -8.01 1.71 -21.64
N LYS A 13 -9.12 0.96 -21.54
CA LYS A 13 -10.40 1.30 -22.23
C LYS A 13 -10.92 2.71 -21.94
N TYR A 14 -10.47 3.35 -20.85
CA TYR A 14 -10.86 4.70 -20.48
C TYR A 14 -9.86 5.79 -20.87
N GLU A 15 -8.77 5.44 -21.55
CA GLU A 15 -7.68 6.38 -21.92
C GLU A 15 -8.17 7.68 -22.57
N PRO A 16 -9.08 7.67 -23.56
CA PRO A 16 -9.50 8.92 -24.20
C PRO A 16 -10.15 9.90 -23.21
N LYS A 17 -10.90 9.39 -22.22
CA LYS A 17 -11.54 10.22 -21.19
C LYS A 17 -10.50 10.79 -20.24
N VAL A 18 -9.58 9.96 -19.77
CA VAL A 18 -8.53 10.39 -18.82
C VAL A 18 -7.59 11.40 -19.47
N ARG A 19 -7.12 11.15 -20.70
CA ARG A 19 -6.26 12.09 -21.42
C ARG A 19 -6.90 13.46 -21.62
N ASN A 20 -8.19 13.52 -21.97
CA ASN A 20 -8.92 14.78 -22.12
C ASN A 20 -9.12 15.51 -20.77
N ALA A 21 -9.28 14.77 -19.67
CA ALA A 21 -9.34 15.37 -18.35
C ALA A 21 -7.97 15.90 -17.90
N LEU A 22 -6.91 15.11 -18.11
CA LEU A 22 -5.53 15.50 -17.80
C LEU A 22 -5.07 16.71 -18.63
N SER A 23 -5.45 16.82 -19.90
CA SER A 23 -5.11 18.01 -20.71
C SER A 23 -5.77 19.31 -20.23
N ARG A 24 -6.74 19.23 -19.31
CA ARG A 24 -7.43 20.39 -18.72
C ARG A 24 -6.98 20.69 -17.30
N THR A 25 -6.17 19.83 -16.69
CA THR A 25 -5.60 20.12 -15.38
C THR A 25 -4.41 21.05 -15.52
N GLU A 26 -4.25 21.97 -14.58
CA GLU A 26 -3.05 22.79 -14.44
C GLU A 26 -1.95 22.06 -13.63
N GLN A 27 -2.29 20.93 -13.02
CA GLN A 27 -1.33 20.16 -12.23
C GLN A 27 -0.32 19.49 -13.15
N PRO A 28 0.99 19.54 -12.84
CA PRO A 28 1.97 18.73 -13.53
C PRO A 28 1.62 17.25 -13.43
N TYR A 29 1.78 16.53 -14.53
CA TYR A 29 1.54 15.09 -14.55
C TYR A 29 2.42 14.38 -15.56
N PHE A 30 2.68 13.11 -15.30
CA PHE A 30 3.11 12.14 -16.30
C PHE A 30 1.98 11.17 -16.59
N HIS A 31 1.87 10.72 -17.83
CA HIS A 31 0.94 9.66 -18.23
C HIS A 31 1.72 8.59 -18.99
N ARG A 32 1.57 7.34 -18.57
CA ARG A 32 2.25 6.19 -19.19
C ARG A 32 1.28 5.04 -19.39
N ASN A 33 1.57 4.25 -20.41
CA ASN A 33 1.03 2.90 -20.50
C ASN A 33 1.82 2.02 -19.53
N VAL A 34 1.11 1.24 -18.71
CA VAL A 34 1.75 0.21 -17.90
C VAL A 34 1.89 -0.98 -18.84
N ASN A 35 0.78 -1.67 -19.11
CA ASN A 35 0.70 -2.79 -20.03
C ASN A 35 -0.51 -2.69 -20.97
N ASN A 36 -0.85 -3.81 -21.62
CA ASN A 36 -1.98 -3.88 -22.54
C ASN A 36 -3.35 -3.56 -21.90
N GLU A 37 -3.50 -3.76 -20.59
CA GLU A 37 -4.75 -3.58 -19.86
C GLU A 37 -4.80 -2.29 -19.05
N TRP A 38 -3.65 -1.76 -18.64
CA TRP A 38 -3.53 -0.66 -17.69
C TRP A 38 -2.79 0.56 -18.22
N ASN A 39 -3.27 1.72 -17.79
CA ASN A 39 -2.56 2.98 -17.86
C ASN A 39 -2.36 3.53 -16.45
N ALA A 40 -1.31 4.33 -16.28
CA ALA A 40 -1.06 5.07 -15.06
C ALA A 40 -0.83 6.55 -15.38
N PHE A 41 -1.24 7.41 -14.46
CA PHE A 41 -0.74 8.77 -14.41
C PHE A 41 -0.20 9.10 -13.02
N PHE A 42 0.75 10.02 -13.00
CA PHE A 42 1.54 10.39 -11.83
C PHE A 42 1.38 11.88 -11.64
N LEU A 43 0.92 12.29 -10.46
CA LEU A 43 0.75 13.70 -10.09
C LEU A 43 1.88 14.09 -9.15
N GLU A 44 2.25 15.36 -9.15
CA GLU A 44 3.26 15.92 -8.24
C GLU A 44 2.90 15.70 -6.76
N ASP A 45 1.61 15.78 -6.43
CA ASP A 45 1.07 15.43 -5.11
C ASP A 45 0.89 13.90 -4.99
N GLU A 46 2.00 13.21 -4.81
CA GLU A 46 2.13 11.74 -4.76
C GLU A 46 1.30 11.09 -3.64
N TRP A 47 1.14 11.78 -2.52
CA TRP A 47 0.46 11.31 -1.31
C TRP A 47 -1.00 11.77 -1.20
N LEU A 48 -1.50 12.51 -2.21
CA LEU A 48 -2.86 13.05 -2.25
C LEU A 48 -3.18 13.98 -1.05
N GLU A 49 -2.21 14.74 -0.59
CA GLU A 49 -2.33 15.60 0.60
C GLU A 49 -3.13 16.87 0.32
N THR A 50 -3.14 17.32 -0.94
CA THR A 50 -3.81 18.57 -1.30
C THR A 50 -5.27 18.33 -1.67
N SER A 51 -6.12 19.27 -1.23
CA SER A 51 -7.54 19.25 -1.58
C SER A 51 -7.78 19.41 -3.09
N LYS A 52 -6.88 20.07 -3.82
CA LYS A 52 -6.95 20.24 -5.28
C LYS A 52 -6.81 18.89 -5.99
N THR A 53 -5.80 18.10 -5.61
CA THR A 53 -5.56 16.76 -6.16
C THR A 53 -6.72 15.83 -5.86
N LEU A 54 -7.14 15.77 -4.60
CA LEU A 54 -8.26 14.91 -4.20
C LEU A 54 -9.55 15.30 -4.94
N SER A 55 -9.87 16.60 -5.03
CA SER A 55 -11.04 17.08 -5.76
C SER A 55 -10.99 16.71 -7.24
N PHE A 56 -9.81 16.80 -7.87
CA PHE A 56 -9.60 16.39 -9.25
C PHE A 56 -9.88 14.89 -9.44
N LEU A 57 -9.35 14.02 -8.58
CA LEU A 57 -9.57 12.57 -8.66
C LEU A 57 -11.05 12.21 -8.46
N LEU A 58 -11.71 12.83 -7.48
CA LEU A 58 -13.14 12.62 -7.24
C LEU A 58 -13.95 13.04 -8.48
N GLN A 59 -13.73 14.24 -9.03
CA GLN A 59 -14.40 14.72 -10.24
C GLN A 59 -14.14 13.80 -11.45
N LEU A 60 -12.92 13.32 -11.62
CA LEU A 60 -12.57 12.41 -12.72
C LEU A 60 -13.30 11.06 -12.56
N SER A 61 -13.35 10.52 -11.33
CA SER A 61 -14.03 9.25 -11.05
C SER A 61 -15.56 9.31 -11.19
N MET A 62 -16.17 10.50 -11.24
CA MET A 62 -17.61 10.66 -11.55
C MET A 62 -17.97 10.17 -12.97
N GLN A 63 -17.00 10.02 -13.87
CA GLN A 63 -17.22 9.67 -15.28
C GLN A 63 -17.22 8.15 -15.56
N PRO A 64 -18.14 7.41 -14.91
CA PRO A 64 -18.03 5.96 -14.63
C PRO A 64 -16.65 5.35 -14.89
N LEU A 65 -15.66 5.87 -14.17
CA LEU A 65 -14.25 5.58 -14.34
C LEU A 65 -13.66 5.22 -12.97
N PRO A 66 -13.33 3.96 -12.73
CA PRO A 66 -12.61 3.59 -11.52
C PRO A 66 -11.15 4.08 -11.62
N LEU A 67 -10.67 4.73 -10.57
CA LEU A 67 -9.29 5.18 -10.40
C LEU A 67 -8.71 4.50 -9.17
N LEU A 68 -7.58 3.83 -9.33
CA LEU A 68 -6.87 3.17 -8.25
C LEU A 68 -5.59 3.97 -7.96
N TRP A 69 -5.57 4.74 -6.88
CA TRP A 69 -4.31 5.22 -6.33
C TRP A 69 -3.65 4.07 -5.58
N PHE A 70 -2.40 3.79 -5.90
CA PHE A 70 -1.61 2.70 -5.34
C PHE A 70 -0.27 3.27 -4.89
N HIS A 71 0.22 2.84 -3.74
CA HIS A 71 1.58 3.10 -3.30
C HIS A 71 2.21 1.85 -2.69
N ASP A 72 3.52 1.76 -2.81
CA ASP A 72 4.35 0.70 -2.29
C ASP A 72 5.70 1.30 -1.92
N ALA A 73 6.00 1.30 -0.62
CA ALA A 73 7.24 1.79 -0.05
C ALA A 73 7.90 0.62 0.69
N GLU A 74 9.04 0.17 0.19
CA GLU A 74 9.74 -1.02 0.68
C GLU A 74 9.96 -0.99 2.21
N ASP A 75 10.30 0.17 2.76
CA ASP A 75 10.63 0.34 4.18
C ASP A 75 9.43 0.69 5.08
N SER A 76 8.24 0.86 4.53
CA SER A 76 7.07 1.35 5.31
C SER A 76 5.77 0.58 5.06
N GLY A 77 5.72 -0.18 3.98
CA GLY A 77 4.54 -0.92 3.56
C GLY A 77 3.83 -0.29 2.37
N TRP A 78 2.62 -0.76 2.12
CA TRP A 78 1.90 -0.49 0.88
C TRP A 78 0.43 -0.23 1.14
N GLY A 79 -0.24 0.29 0.12
CA GLY A 79 -1.66 0.55 0.22
C GLY A 79 -2.28 1.06 -1.06
N PHE A 80 -3.59 1.25 -0.98
CA PHE A 80 -4.36 1.76 -2.10
C PHE A 80 -5.60 2.52 -1.66
N ARG A 81 -6.09 3.34 -2.58
CA ARG A 81 -7.38 4.02 -2.51
C ARG A 81 -8.08 3.88 -3.85
N LEU A 82 -9.26 3.27 -3.84
CA LEU A 82 -10.10 3.07 -5.02
C LEU A 82 -11.20 4.12 -5.03
N PHE A 83 -11.21 4.94 -6.08
CA PHE A 83 -12.23 5.95 -6.33
C PHE A 83 -13.15 5.50 -7.47
N ASP A 84 -14.45 5.57 -7.27
CA ASP A 84 -15.45 5.31 -8.29
C ASP A 84 -16.70 6.14 -8.00
N ALA A 85 -17.37 6.60 -9.06
CA ALA A 85 -18.58 7.41 -8.99
C ALA A 85 -18.47 8.68 -8.10
N GLY A 86 -17.28 9.27 -8.01
CA GLY A 86 -17.06 10.50 -7.24
C GLY A 86 -16.80 10.31 -5.75
N CYS A 87 -16.54 9.09 -5.29
CA CYS A 87 -16.18 8.82 -3.90
C CYS A 87 -15.10 7.74 -3.77
N GLU A 88 -14.46 7.68 -2.61
CA GLU A 88 -13.61 6.56 -2.21
C GLU A 88 -14.49 5.38 -1.81
N VAL A 89 -14.41 4.29 -2.56
CA VAL A 89 -15.27 3.09 -2.38
C VAL A 89 -14.56 1.96 -1.66
N SER A 90 -13.23 1.96 -1.62
CA SER A 90 -12.41 0.98 -0.90
C SER A 90 -11.03 1.58 -0.64
N SER A 91 -10.42 1.26 0.48
CA SER A 91 -9.04 1.62 0.79
C SER A 91 -8.41 0.55 1.68
N GLY A 92 -7.10 0.38 1.57
CA GLY A 92 -6.32 -0.53 2.39
C GLY A 92 -4.91 0.01 2.62
N THR A 93 -4.37 -0.23 3.81
CA THR A 93 -2.98 0.10 4.16
C THR A 93 -2.42 -1.03 5.01
N ILE A 94 -1.24 -1.49 4.66
CA ILE A 94 -0.48 -2.50 5.40
C ILE A 94 0.86 -1.87 5.74
N SER A 95 1.21 -1.86 7.03
CA SER A 95 2.51 -1.40 7.52
C SER A 95 3.42 -2.59 7.77
N TYR A 96 4.65 -2.52 7.26
CA TYR A 96 5.68 -3.54 7.49
C TYR A 96 6.43 -3.36 8.80
N SER A 97 6.37 -2.17 9.41
CA SER A 97 7.03 -1.83 10.68
C SER A 97 6.11 -1.96 11.90
N LEU A 98 4.85 -2.36 11.72
CA LEU A 98 3.85 -2.33 12.80
C LEU A 98 4.22 -3.22 14.00
N ASP A 99 4.78 -4.40 13.74
CA ASP A 99 5.25 -5.31 14.77
C ASP A 99 6.44 -4.75 15.54
N GLU A 100 7.41 -4.18 14.83
CA GLU A 100 8.57 -3.48 15.41
C GLU A 100 8.11 -2.29 16.28
N GLU A 101 7.28 -1.39 15.73
CA GLU A 101 6.74 -0.24 16.46
C GLU A 101 6.04 -0.66 17.76
N MET A 102 5.20 -1.70 17.69
CA MET A 102 4.51 -2.22 18.86
C MET A 102 5.46 -2.90 19.87
N ALA A 103 6.50 -3.58 19.39
CA ALA A 103 7.52 -4.20 20.23
C ALA A 103 8.38 -3.16 20.93
N GLU A 104 8.78 -2.09 20.23
CA GLU A 104 9.52 -0.95 20.78
C GLU A 104 8.71 -0.24 21.87
N GLU A 105 7.41 0.03 21.62
CA GLU A 105 6.52 0.62 22.61
C GLU A 105 6.39 -0.26 23.87
N GLU A 106 6.25 -1.58 23.69
CA GLU A 106 6.16 -2.52 24.81
C GLU A 106 7.50 -2.66 25.55
N PHE A 107 8.63 -2.64 24.84
CA PHE A 107 9.96 -2.68 25.41
C PHE A 107 10.23 -1.43 26.26
N ALA A 108 9.97 -0.25 25.72
CA ALA A 108 10.13 1.03 26.43
C ALA A 108 9.27 1.08 27.71
N ARG A 109 8.10 0.45 27.70
CA ARG A 109 7.23 0.33 28.89
C ARG A 109 7.83 -0.58 29.97
N LEU A 110 8.46 -1.69 29.58
CA LEU A 110 9.00 -2.70 30.51
C LEU A 110 10.41 -2.33 31.01
N TYR A 111 11.20 -1.65 30.19
CA TYR A 111 12.60 -1.30 30.44
C TYR A 111 12.88 0.18 30.13
N PRO A 112 12.23 1.14 30.83
CA PRO A 112 12.33 2.57 30.49
C PRO A 112 13.73 3.17 30.65
N GLN A 113 14.62 2.49 31.37
CA GLN A 113 16.01 2.90 31.58
C GLN A 113 16.98 2.43 30.49
N VAL A 114 16.54 1.52 29.61
CA VAL A 114 17.37 0.95 28.53
C VAL A 114 17.17 1.79 27.29
N ASP A 115 18.26 2.25 26.69
CA ASP A 115 18.21 2.84 25.35
C ASP A 115 18.27 1.71 24.33
N LEU A 116 17.11 1.32 23.81
CA LEU A 116 17.01 0.20 22.88
C LEU A 116 17.85 0.42 21.62
N GLN A 117 17.92 1.65 21.10
CA GLN A 117 18.62 1.95 19.85
C GLN A 117 20.14 1.74 19.98
N GLU A 118 20.71 2.05 21.14
CA GLU A 118 22.13 1.86 21.41
C GLU A 118 22.45 0.44 21.90
N GLU A 119 21.62 -0.09 22.80
CA GLU A 119 21.94 -1.33 23.52
C GLU A 119 21.65 -2.60 22.71
N ILE A 120 20.71 -2.59 21.75
CA ILE A 120 20.40 -3.77 20.92
C ILE A 120 21.59 -4.27 20.09
N LEU A 121 22.49 -3.35 19.73
CA LEU A 121 23.69 -3.64 18.94
C LEU A 121 24.84 -4.19 19.80
N THR A 122 24.86 -3.87 21.09
CA THR A 122 26.02 -4.10 21.97
C THR A 122 25.76 -5.09 23.10
N CYS A 123 24.49 -5.35 23.43
CA CYS A 123 24.08 -6.21 24.54
C CYS A 123 23.18 -7.36 24.06
N ASP A 124 23.71 -8.58 24.05
CA ASP A 124 22.96 -9.78 23.64
C ASP A 124 21.74 -10.07 24.54
N ASP A 125 21.77 -9.64 25.80
CA ASP A 125 20.62 -9.79 26.72
C ASP A 125 19.46 -8.86 26.33
N VAL A 126 19.76 -7.63 25.92
CA VAL A 126 18.76 -6.68 25.41
C VAL A 126 18.17 -7.19 24.09
N ARG A 127 19.01 -7.68 23.18
CA ARG A 127 18.56 -8.28 21.91
C ARG A 127 17.58 -9.43 22.15
N LYS A 128 17.92 -10.39 23.01
CA LYS A 128 17.05 -11.54 23.31
C LYS A 128 15.71 -11.11 23.92
N LYS A 129 15.73 -10.15 24.85
CA LYS A 129 14.48 -9.62 25.43
C LYS A 129 13.61 -8.94 24.39
N TYR A 130 14.21 -8.20 23.46
CA TYR A 130 13.49 -7.57 22.37
C TYR A 130 12.88 -8.61 21.43
N GLU A 131 13.64 -9.62 21.02
CA GLU A 131 13.16 -10.75 20.20
C GLU A 131 11.99 -11.48 20.88
N GLU A 132 12.06 -11.74 22.20
CA GLU A 132 10.96 -12.34 22.97
C GLU A 132 9.70 -11.47 23.00
N ILE A 133 9.86 -10.14 23.08
CA ILE A 133 8.74 -9.20 23.04
C ILE A 133 8.13 -9.15 21.64
N LEU A 134 8.95 -9.07 20.60
CA LEU A 134 8.51 -9.07 19.20
C LEU A 134 7.70 -10.34 18.88
N ASP A 135 8.22 -11.51 19.25
CA ASP A 135 7.55 -12.80 19.07
C ASP A 135 6.19 -12.87 19.79
N ARG A 136 6.10 -12.27 20.99
CA ARG A 136 4.83 -12.12 21.72
C ARG A 136 3.87 -11.16 21.01
N VAL A 137 4.38 -10.05 20.48
CA VAL A 137 3.60 -9.02 19.79
C VAL A 137 2.95 -9.60 18.55
N VAL A 138 3.69 -10.24 17.65
CA VAL A 138 3.17 -10.78 16.39
C VAL A 138 2.10 -11.86 16.62
N ARG A 139 2.18 -12.60 17.74
CA ARG A 139 1.18 -13.60 18.13
C ARG A 139 0.00 -13.03 18.92
N SER A 140 0.01 -11.74 19.25
CA SER A 140 -1.02 -11.13 20.10
C SER A 140 -2.31 -10.81 19.35
N GLU A 141 -3.44 -10.87 20.05
CA GLU A 141 -4.71 -10.36 19.52
C GLU A 141 -4.68 -8.85 19.24
N LEU A 142 -3.82 -8.12 19.96
CA LEU A 142 -3.62 -6.70 19.76
C LEU A 142 -3.04 -6.43 18.37
N TYR A 143 -1.96 -7.12 18.00
CA TYR A 143 -1.34 -7.00 16.67
C TYR A 143 -2.34 -7.32 15.57
N ARG A 144 -3.07 -8.44 15.69
CA ARG A 144 -4.13 -8.79 14.72
C ARG A 144 -5.19 -7.70 14.58
N ARG A 145 -5.57 -7.05 15.68
CA ARG A 145 -6.53 -5.95 15.66
C ARG A 145 -5.96 -4.71 14.96
N GLU A 146 -4.69 -4.38 15.20
CA GLU A 146 -4.03 -3.24 14.56
C GLU A 146 -3.87 -3.46 13.04
N VAL A 147 -3.40 -4.63 12.60
CA VAL A 147 -3.42 -5.04 11.18
C VAL A 147 -4.84 -4.94 10.61
N GLY A 148 -5.83 -5.41 11.38
CA GLY A 148 -7.25 -5.33 11.03
C GLY A 148 -7.72 -3.90 10.71
N LYS A 149 -7.21 -2.87 11.39
CA LYS A 149 -7.58 -1.47 11.11
C LYS A 149 -7.19 -1.05 9.69
N GLY A 150 -6.00 -1.48 9.24
CA GLY A 150 -5.47 -1.19 7.92
C GLY A 150 -6.31 -1.77 6.78
N ILE A 151 -6.96 -2.91 7.01
CA ILE A 151 -7.76 -3.62 6.00
C ILE A 151 -9.29 -3.46 6.18
N THR A 152 -9.76 -2.83 7.26
CA THR A 152 -11.20 -2.73 7.61
C THR A 152 -12.04 -2.07 6.51
N ARG A 153 -11.46 -1.15 5.74
CA ARG A 153 -12.16 -0.42 4.67
C ARG A 153 -12.10 -1.12 3.32
N ILE A 154 -11.45 -2.27 3.23
CA ILE A 154 -11.29 -3.00 1.98
C ILE A 154 -12.61 -3.66 1.58
N LYS A 155 -13.06 -3.37 0.36
CA LYS A 155 -14.26 -3.94 -0.23
C LYS A 155 -13.88 -4.55 -1.59
N PRO A 156 -13.52 -5.85 -1.65
CA PRO A 156 -13.10 -6.50 -2.89
C PRO A 156 -14.14 -6.35 -4.02
N GLN A 157 -15.44 -6.34 -3.68
CA GLN A 157 -16.53 -6.15 -4.64
C GLN A 157 -16.48 -4.80 -5.39
N SER A 158 -15.82 -3.78 -4.83
CA SER A 158 -15.66 -2.48 -5.49
C SER A 158 -14.75 -2.58 -6.73
N PHE A 159 -13.93 -3.63 -6.85
CA PHE A 159 -13.03 -3.85 -7.98
C PHE A 159 -13.71 -4.44 -9.23
N ASN A 160 -14.99 -4.84 -9.16
CA ASN A 160 -15.72 -5.48 -10.28
C ASN A 160 -15.74 -4.67 -11.60
N ARG A 161 -15.47 -3.35 -11.57
CA ARG A 161 -15.37 -2.51 -12.77
C ARG A 161 -14.01 -2.54 -13.45
N ILE A 162 -13.00 -2.98 -12.69
CA ILE A 162 -11.61 -3.08 -13.08
C ILE A 162 -11.28 -4.52 -13.49
N VAL A 163 -11.59 -5.47 -12.62
CA VAL A 163 -11.21 -6.88 -12.75
C VAL A 163 -12.41 -7.82 -12.78
N GLY A 164 -12.18 -9.06 -13.22
CA GLY A 164 -13.21 -10.09 -13.31
C GLY A 164 -13.58 -10.73 -11.97
N PRO A 165 -14.65 -11.56 -11.94
CA PRO A 165 -15.14 -12.20 -10.71
C PRO A 165 -14.10 -13.10 -10.03
N LYS A 166 -13.23 -13.74 -10.80
CA LYS A 166 -12.14 -14.59 -10.26
C LYS A 166 -11.15 -13.75 -9.47
N GLN A 167 -10.68 -12.63 -10.04
CA GLN A 167 -9.76 -11.72 -9.35
C GLN A 167 -10.41 -11.09 -8.11
N VAL A 168 -11.69 -10.73 -8.17
CA VAL A 168 -12.42 -10.23 -6.98
C VAL A 168 -12.47 -11.27 -5.87
N GLN A 169 -12.63 -12.55 -6.20
CA GLN A 169 -12.55 -13.63 -5.21
C GLN A 169 -11.12 -13.79 -4.66
N GLN A 170 -10.09 -13.65 -5.49
CA GLN A 170 -8.69 -13.68 -5.03
C GLN A 170 -8.37 -12.52 -4.08
N LEU A 171 -8.79 -11.29 -4.41
CA LEU A 171 -8.67 -10.13 -3.50
C LEU A 171 -9.37 -10.38 -2.16
N ARG A 172 -10.52 -11.05 -2.18
CA ARG A 172 -11.21 -11.41 -0.94
C ARG A 172 -10.40 -12.34 -0.06
N SER A 173 -9.73 -13.33 -0.66
CA SER A 173 -8.85 -14.24 0.07
C SER A 173 -7.57 -13.55 0.54
N LEU A 174 -7.00 -12.65 -0.27
CA LEU A 174 -5.78 -11.90 0.07
C LEU A 174 -5.95 -11.08 1.35
N PHE A 175 -7.11 -10.45 1.53
CA PHE A 175 -7.40 -9.62 2.70
C PHE A 175 -8.12 -10.37 3.82
N ASP A 176 -7.93 -11.69 3.90
CA ASP A 176 -8.33 -12.45 5.07
C ASP A 176 -7.37 -12.14 6.22
N LEU A 177 -7.89 -11.57 7.31
CA LEU A 177 -7.08 -11.16 8.45
C LEU A 177 -6.33 -12.33 9.09
N HIS A 178 -6.93 -13.52 9.10
CA HIS A 178 -6.27 -14.67 9.70
C HIS A 178 -5.06 -15.08 8.88
N LEU A 179 -5.19 -15.11 7.55
CA LEU A 179 -4.08 -15.42 6.65
C LEU A 179 -2.97 -14.36 6.69
N LEU A 180 -3.34 -13.08 6.75
CA LEU A 180 -2.36 -11.99 6.83
C LEU A 180 -1.61 -11.94 8.16
N THR A 181 -2.16 -12.48 9.23
CA THR A 181 -1.54 -12.43 10.57
C THR A 181 -1.08 -13.79 11.06
N ASP A 182 -1.09 -14.78 10.18
CA ASP A 182 -0.48 -16.07 10.43
C ASP A 182 1.02 -15.94 10.23
N VAL A 183 1.79 -16.46 11.19
CA VAL A 183 3.25 -16.43 11.17
C VAL A 183 3.71 -17.87 11.16
N ASP A 184 4.54 -18.21 10.18
CA ASP A 184 5.12 -19.54 10.08
C ASP A 184 6.14 -19.76 11.22
N ASP A 185 5.92 -20.77 12.04
CA ASP A 185 6.75 -21.03 13.23
C ASP A 185 8.20 -21.46 12.89
N GLU A 186 8.46 -21.94 11.68
CA GLU A 186 9.79 -22.41 11.27
C GLU A 186 10.63 -21.30 10.62
N THR A 187 9.99 -20.42 9.84
CA THR A 187 10.63 -19.41 9.00
C THR A 187 10.40 -17.98 9.49
N GLY A 188 9.41 -17.75 10.36
CA GLY A 188 8.95 -16.41 10.73
C GLY A 188 8.26 -15.66 9.59
N ALA A 189 8.02 -16.31 8.45
CA ALA A 189 7.40 -15.68 7.30
C ALA A 189 5.93 -15.37 7.56
N SER A 190 5.46 -14.25 7.02
CA SER A 190 4.06 -13.84 7.03
C SER A 190 3.63 -13.39 5.65
N LEU A 191 2.43 -13.80 5.25
CA LEU A 191 1.79 -13.37 4.02
C LEU A 191 1.63 -11.84 3.93
N LEU A 192 1.66 -11.16 5.08
CA LEU A 192 1.58 -9.70 5.16
C LEU A 192 2.66 -9.01 4.30
N TYR A 193 3.89 -9.51 4.34
CA TYR A 193 5.01 -8.92 3.59
C TYR A 193 4.92 -9.20 2.09
N ASP A 194 4.43 -10.38 1.71
CA ASP A 194 4.26 -10.77 0.30
C ASP A 194 2.93 -10.26 -0.32
N SER A 195 2.08 -9.64 0.49
CA SER A 195 0.70 -9.30 0.08
C SER A 195 0.65 -8.28 -1.06
N VAL A 196 1.66 -7.42 -1.18
CA VAL A 196 1.75 -6.41 -2.25
C VAL A 196 1.97 -7.06 -3.61
N ASP A 197 2.83 -8.08 -3.70
CA ASP A 197 3.14 -8.76 -4.96
C ASP A 197 1.95 -9.59 -5.43
N LEU A 198 1.27 -10.27 -4.49
CA LEU A 198 0.02 -10.95 -4.78
C LEU A 198 -1.06 -9.97 -5.25
N PHE A 199 -1.15 -8.79 -4.64
CA PHE A 199 -2.08 -7.75 -5.09
C PHE A 199 -1.77 -7.28 -6.52
N LYS A 200 -0.50 -7.02 -6.82
CA LYS A 200 -0.03 -6.65 -8.16
C LYS A 200 -0.34 -7.74 -9.20
N GLU A 201 -0.06 -9.01 -8.87
CA GLU A 201 -0.35 -10.16 -9.73
C GLU A 201 -1.86 -10.32 -10.00
N ILE A 202 -2.69 -10.21 -8.94
CA ILE A 202 -4.15 -10.32 -9.08
C ILE A 202 -4.70 -9.22 -10.01
N LEU A 203 -4.14 -8.02 -9.96
CA LEU A 203 -4.56 -6.91 -10.81
C LEU A 203 -3.86 -6.89 -12.18
N GLY A 204 -2.78 -7.63 -12.37
CA GLY A 204 -1.94 -7.57 -13.57
C GLY A 204 -1.22 -6.23 -13.70
N ILE A 205 -0.64 -5.72 -12.60
CA ILE A 205 0.09 -4.45 -12.53
C ILE A 205 1.53 -4.62 -12.02
N GLU A 206 2.13 -5.79 -12.21
CA GLU A 206 3.48 -6.15 -11.77
C GLU A 206 4.57 -5.23 -12.35
N GLU A 207 4.29 -4.51 -13.42
CA GLU A 207 5.19 -3.52 -14.02
C GLU A 207 5.18 -2.16 -13.27
N MET A 208 4.29 -1.97 -12.29
CA MET A 208 4.29 -0.82 -11.38
C MET A 208 5.35 -1.02 -10.30
N VAL A 209 6.59 -0.73 -10.66
CA VAL A 209 7.78 -0.90 -9.82
C VAL A 209 8.73 0.27 -10.05
N TRP A 210 9.22 0.87 -8.96
CA TRP A 210 10.19 1.98 -8.94
C TRP A 210 9.76 3.15 -9.83
N VAL A 211 8.49 3.55 -9.69
CA VAL A 211 7.94 4.64 -10.49
C VAL A 211 7.04 5.53 -9.65
N ASN A 212 7.38 6.81 -9.65
CA ASN A 212 6.63 7.88 -9.02
C ASN A 212 6.85 9.19 -9.82
N TYR A 213 6.17 10.27 -9.46
CA TYR A 213 6.32 11.54 -10.19
C TYR A 213 7.75 12.08 -10.08
N SER A 214 8.35 12.04 -8.89
CA SER A 214 9.68 12.58 -8.61
C SER A 214 10.77 11.89 -9.45
N TYR A 215 10.74 10.56 -9.53
CA TYR A 215 11.59 9.72 -10.37
C TYR A 215 11.41 10.04 -11.87
N LEU A 216 10.16 10.24 -12.30
CA LEU A 216 9.88 10.61 -13.69
C LEU A 216 10.37 12.02 -14.02
N ALA A 217 10.25 12.96 -13.07
CA ALA A 217 10.73 14.33 -13.19
C ALA A 217 12.27 14.41 -13.22
N SER A 218 12.97 13.50 -12.54
CA SER A 218 14.45 13.41 -12.60
C SER A 218 14.97 12.85 -13.94
N GLY A 219 14.06 12.34 -14.79
CA GLY A 219 14.41 11.69 -16.05
C GLY A 219 14.79 10.22 -15.90
N GLY A 220 14.32 9.56 -14.84
CA GLY A 220 14.64 8.16 -14.53
C GLY A 220 16.10 7.95 -14.13
N ARG A 221 16.72 9.01 -13.59
CA ARG A 221 18.07 8.97 -13.02
C ARG A 221 17.93 9.08 -11.51
N GLU A 222 18.15 7.96 -10.85
CA GLU A 222 18.57 7.91 -9.44
C GLU A 222 20.04 7.48 -9.40
#